data_AF-B3QX76-F1
#
_entry.id   AF-B3QX76-F1
#
_cell.length_a   1.000
_cell.length_b   1.000
_cell.length_c   1.000
_cell.angle_alpha   90.00
_cell.angle_beta   90.00
_cell.angle_gamma   90.00
#
_symmetry.space_group_name_H-M   'P 1'
#
loop_
_entity.id
_entity.type
_entity.pdbx_description
1 polymer ?
#
loop_
_entity_poly.entity_id
_entity_poly.type
_entity_poly.pdbx_seq_one_letter_code
_entity_poly.pdbx_strand_id
1 'polypeptide(L)'
;MNSFKIFFRMLPVLLILAGCAGSGLKIEGTARLDLGKGDPKPVANAPVVLLPSSPYTAQLEQKRNGFTMGQSEIAHLRNLLVEKQDSLKAAYVASNYQNAAVKTEYEALTDTLAQLKKESDAFKKEYITSVAKWLGQVAIAKAQTDENGKFHFESLEPGKYLLVGVYGISKQTGLLIKSIDISHSGEENLSIQNRDRIFYIDENDEM
;
A
#
# COMPACT_ATOMS: atom_id res chain seq x y z
N MET A 1 -67.12 6.68 57.18
CA MET A 1 -66.28 5.47 57.09
C MET A 1 -65.05 5.78 56.27
N ASN A 2 -63.89 5.77 56.95
CA ASN A 2 -62.51 5.47 56.52
C ASN A 2 -62.07 5.91 55.11
N SER A 3 -61.23 6.95 54.99
CA SER A 3 -59.75 6.90 55.14
C SER A 3 -59.05 6.16 54.00
N PHE A 4 -58.31 6.89 53.16
CA PHE A 4 -56.84 6.77 53.06
C PHE A 4 -56.26 7.83 52.12
N LYS A 5 -55.38 8.69 52.65
CA LYS A 5 -54.48 9.57 51.90
C LYS A 5 -53.18 8.80 51.65
N ILE A 6 -52.68 8.78 50.42
CA ILE A 6 -51.28 8.43 50.12
C ILE A 6 -50.68 9.55 49.27
N PHE A 7 -49.81 10.34 49.89
CA PHE A 7 -48.96 11.32 49.24
C PHE A 7 -47.68 10.59 48.79
N PHE A 8 -47.51 10.35 47.49
CA PHE A 8 -46.26 9.85 46.94
C PHE A 8 -45.32 11.04 46.69
N ARG A 9 -44.36 11.27 47.60
CA ARG A 9 -43.23 12.16 47.34
C ARG A 9 -42.24 11.41 46.44
N MET A 10 -42.24 11.71 45.14
CA MET A 10 -41.13 11.33 44.25
C MET A 10 -39.93 12.21 44.58
N LEU A 11 -38.88 11.59 45.12
CA LEU A 11 -37.55 12.16 45.20
C LEU A 11 -36.90 12.03 43.82
N PRO A 12 -36.45 13.11 43.16
CA PRO A 12 -35.68 12.98 41.93
C PRO A 12 -34.30 12.45 42.29
N VAL A 13 -34.04 11.18 41.96
CA VAL A 13 -32.67 10.63 41.92
C VAL A 13 -31.97 11.31 40.75
N LEU A 14 -31.16 12.31 41.08
CA LEU A 14 -30.24 12.95 40.13
C LEU A 14 -29.13 11.95 39.82
N LEU A 15 -29.31 11.16 38.75
CA LEU A 15 -28.25 10.35 38.17
C LEU A 15 -27.20 11.30 37.58
N ILE A 16 -26.11 11.52 38.31
CA ILE A 16 -24.90 12.12 37.76
C ILE A 16 -24.30 11.06 36.82
N LEU A 17 -24.65 11.15 35.53
CA LEU A 17 -23.89 10.50 34.47
C LEU A 17 -22.54 11.20 34.42
N ALA A 18 -21.56 10.68 35.17
CA ALA A 18 -20.17 10.93 34.88
C ALA A 18 -19.92 10.41 33.47
N GLY A 19 -19.86 11.33 32.50
CA GLY A 19 -19.39 11.02 31.16
C GLY A 19 -17.95 10.55 31.28
N CYS A 20 -17.75 9.23 31.26
CA CYS A 20 -16.47 8.65 30.90
C CYS A 20 -16.17 9.13 29.48
N ALA A 21 -15.46 10.24 29.34
CA ALA A 21 -14.74 10.59 28.13
C ALA A 21 -13.74 9.44 27.93
N GLY A 22 -14.14 8.42 27.19
CA GLY A 22 -13.34 7.23 26.95
C GLY A 22 -12.00 7.68 26.38
N SER A 23 -10.92 7.40 27.10
CA SER A 23 -9.54 7.55 26.66
C SER A 23 -9.27 6.55 25.54
N GLY A 24 -9.85 6.78 24.38
CA GLY A 24 -9.56 6.00 23.18
C GLY A 24 -8.09 6.15 22.81
N LEU A 25 -7.51 5.09 22.26
CA LEU A 25 -6.17 5.11 21.72
C LEU A 25 -6.10 6.14 20.58
N LYS A 26 -5.05 6.96 20.62
CA LYS A 26 -4.66 7.90 19.58
C LYS A 26 -3.36 7.44 18.96
N ILE A 27 -3.29 7.49 17.63
CA ILE A 27 -2.07 7.20 16.89
C ILE A 27 -1.71 8.42 16.08
N GLU A 28 -0.61 9.05 16.44
CA GLU A 28 0.04 10.06 15.61
C GLU A 28 1.23 9.42 14.89
N GLY A 29 1.57 9.93 13.71
CA GLY A 29 2.73 9.37 13.05
C GLY A 29 3.19 10.11 11.82
N THR A 30 4.27 9.59 11.23
CA THR A 30 4.88 10.09 10.00
C THR A 30 5.07 8.97 8.99
N ALA A 31 4.77 9.25 7.73
CA ALA A 31 5.12 8.41 6.59
C ALA A 31 6.31 9.03 5.86
N ARG A 32 7.40 8.27 5.67
CA ARG A 32 8.59 8.73 4.96
C ARG A 32 9.10 7.68 3.97
N LEU A 33 9.74 8.14 2.90
CA LEU A 33 10.39 7.31 1.91
C LEU A 33 11.88 7.61 1.86
N ASP A 34 12.68 6.59 2.17
CA ASP A 34 14.13 6.60 2.02
C ASP A 34 14.49 6.18 0.59
N LEU A 35 14.81 7.14 -0.27
CA LEU A 35 15.18 6.88 -1.67
C LEU A 35 16.68 6.57 -1.84
N GLY A 36 17.42 6.31 -0.76
CA GLY A 36 18.86 6.02 -0.77
C GLY A 36 19.76 7.21 -1.13
N LYS A 37 19.18 8.38 -1.42
CA LYS A 37 19.90 9.64 -1.66
C LYS A 37 19.36 10.73 -0.74
N GLY A 38 20.12 11.02 0.31
CA GLY A 38 19.81 12.07 1.29
C GLY A 38 18.77 11.65 2.34
N ASP A 39 18.18 12.63 3.00
CA ASP A 39 17.21 12.39 4.07
C ASP A 39 15.91 11.75 3.54
N PRO A 40 15.28 10.85 4.31
CA PRO A 40 13.98 10.29 3.96
C PRO A 40 12.97 11.41 3.70
N LYS A 41 12.31 11.37 2.55
CA LYS A 41 11.34 12.39 2.13
C LYS A 41 9.97 12.11 2.74
N PRO A 42 9.21 13.14 3.14
CA PRO A 42 7.84 12.93 3.60
C PRO A 42 6.97 12.38 2.47
N VAL A 43 6.06 11.47 2.81
CA VAL A 43 5.01 11.01 1.90
C VAL A 43 3.82 11.95 2.06
N ALA A 44 3.75 13.01 1.26
CA ALA A 44 2.70 14.01 1.36
C ALA A 44 1.38 13.58 0.69
N ASN A 45 0.25 14.04 1.23
CA ASN A 45 -1.10 13.89 0.65
C ASN A 45 -1.51 12.43 0.32
N ALA A 46 -0.93 11.47 1.03
CA ALA A 46 -1.07 10.05 0.79
C ALA A 46 -2.11 9.41 1.71
N PRO A 47 -2.93 8.48 1.21
CA PRO A 47 -3.80 7.67 2.07
C PRO A 47 -2.99 6.83 3.05
N VAL A 48 -3.37 6.87 4.33
CA VAL A 48 -2.88 5.95 5.36
C VAL A 48 -4.09 5.27 5.95
N VAL A 49 -4.06 3.95 6.02
CA VAL A 49 -5.17 3.15 6.55
C VAL A 49 -4.70 2.28 7.70
N LEU A 50 -5.63 2.02 8.60
CA LEU A 50 -5.45 1.09 9.71
C LEU A 50 -6.39 -0.09 9.54
N LEU A 51 -5.85 -1.29 9.70
CA LEU A 51 -6.58 -2.55 9.63
C LEU A 51 -6.28 -3.38 10.88
N PRO A 52 -7.21 -4.17 11.41
CA PRO A 52 -6.85 -5.20 12.39
C PRO A 52 -5.89 -6.20 11.75
N SER A 53 -4.86 -6.64 12.49
CA SER A 53 -3.83 -7.51 11.94
C SER A 53 -4.38 -8.87 11.49
N SER A 54 -5.36 -9.40 12.22
CA SER A 54 -6.16 -10.54 11.78
C SER A 54 -7.50 -10.06 11.22
N PRO A 55 -7.96 -10.56 10.06
CA PRO A 55 -7.37 -11.61 9.22
C PRO A 55 -6.42 -11.08 8.13
N TYR A 56 -6.14 -9.78 8.10
CA TYR A 56 -5.63 -9.13 6.88
C TYR A 56 -4.13 -9.33 6.63
N THR A 57 -3.35 -9.74 7.62
CA THR A 57 -1.90 -10.01 7.44
C THR A 57 -1.67 -11.08 6.38
N ALA A 58 -2.34 -12.24 6.49
CA ALA A 58 -2.18 -13.33 5.54
C ALA A 58 -2.68 -12.95 4.13
N GLN A 59 -3.76 -12.18 4.04
CA GLN A 59 -4.31 -11.72 2.75
C GLN A 59 -3.36 -10.73 2.05
N LEU A 60 -2.73 -9.82 2.79
CA LEU A 60 -1.73 -8.90 2.25
C LEU A 60 -0.49 -9.64 1.78
N GLU A 61 -0.01 -10.63 2.54
CA GLU A 61 1.10 -11.48 2.14
C GLU A 61 0.79 -12.29 0.87
N GLN A 62 -0.42 -12.87 0.78
CA GLN A 62 -0.86 -13.57 -0.42
C GLN A 62 -0.88 -12.63 -1.64
N LYS A 63 -1.41 -11.42 -1.49
CA LYS A 63 -1.36 -10.39 -2.53
C LYS A 63 0.09 -10.09 -2.92
N ARG A 64 0.98 -9.83 -1.96
CA ARG A 64 2.40 -9.58 -2.24
C ARG A 64 3.03 -10.69 -3.06
N ASN A 65 2.83 -11.93 -2.64
CA ASN A 65 3.42 -13.08 -3.32
C ASN A 65 2.86 -13.22 -4.75
N GLY A 66 1.55 -13.00 -4.95
CA GLY A 66 0.95 -12.97 -6.28
C GLY A 66 1.56 -11.89 -7.19
N PHE A 67 1.78 -10.69 -6.66
CA PHE A 67 2.45 -9.61 -7.39
C PHE A 67 3.90 -9.97 -7.75
N THR A 68 4.67 -10.48 -6.80
CA THR A 68 6.07 -10.90 -7.02
C THR A 68 6.15 -12.01 -8.07
N MET A 69 5.26 -13.00 -8.02
CA MET A 69 5.20 -14.07 -9.02
C MET A 69 4.89 -13.53 -10.40
N GLY A 70 3.86 -12.70 -10.55
CA GLY A 70 3.50 -12.09 -11.84
C GLY A 70 4.65 -11.25 -12.42
N GLN A 71 5.35 -10.47 -11.58
CA GLN A 71 6.54 -9.73 -12.03
C GLN A 71 7.68 -10.66 -12.46
N SER A 72 7.92 -11.76 -11.73
CA SER A 72 8.95 -12.74 -12.10
C SER A 72 8.63 -13.43 -13.43
N GLU A 73 7.37 -13.75 -13.70
CA GLU A 73 6.94 -14.36 -14.97
C GLU A 73 7.17 -13.39 -16.14
N ILE A 74 6.80 -12.12 -15.97
CA ILE A 74 7.03 -11.07 -16.98
C ILE A 74 8.54 -10.88 -17.23
N ALA A 75 9.35 -10.83 -16.17
CA ALA A 75 10.80 -10.71 -16.29
C ALA A 75 11.42 -11.91 -17.02
N HIS A 76 10.95 -13.13 -16.72
CA HIS A 76 11.39 -14.34 -17.42
C HIS A 76 11.06 -14.29 -18.92
N LEU A 77 9.81 -13.94 -19.27
CA LEU A 77 9.40 -13.80 -20.68
C LEU A 77 10.22 -12.75 -21.40
N ARG A 78 10.47 -11.61 -20.77
CA ARG A 78 11.33 -10.55 -21.31
C ARG A 78 12.73 -11.07 -21.63
N ASN A 79 13.36 -11.78 -20.70
CA ASN A 79 14.72 -12.30 -20.89
C ASN A 79 14.79 -13.24 -22.10
N LEU A 80 13.82 -14.15 -22.25
CA LEU A 80 13.75 -15.03 -23.43
C LEU A 80 13.61 -14.24 -24.74
N LEU A 81 12.81 -13.17 -24.75
CA LEU A 81 12.64 -12.32 -25.92
C LEU A 81 13.90 -11.51 -26.24
N VAL A 82 14.61 -11.01 -25.23
CA VAL A 82 15.89 -10.31 -25.40
C VAL A 82 16.96 -11.26 -25.96
N GLU A 83 17.10 -12.46 -25.40
CA GLU A 83 18.04 -13.48 -25.91
C GLU A 83 17.78 -13.80 -27.39
N LYS A 84 16.50 -13.94 -27.76
CA LYS A 84 16.11 -14.15 -29.15
C LYS A 84 16.41 -12.94 -30.03
N GLN A 85 16.19 -11.73 -29.53
CA GLN A 85 16.48 -10.48 -30.24
C GLN A 85 17.97 -10.33 -30.51
N ASP A 86 18.82 -10.62 -29.53
CA ASP A 86 20.27 -10.59 -29.66
C ASP A 86 20.77 -11.62 -30.69
N SER A 87 20.19 -12.83 -30.68
CA SER A 87 20.48 -13.87 -31.67
C SER A 87 20.14 -13.41 -33.10
N LEU A 88 18.95 -12.83 -33.30
CA LEU A 88 18.52 -12.28 -34.60
C LEU A 88 19.40 -11.12 -35.06
N LYS A 89 19.76 -10.22 -34.14
CA LYS A 89 20.68 -9.11 -34.43
C LYS A 89 22.04 -9.62 -34.87
N ALA A 90 22.60 -10.62 -34.18
CA ALA A 90 23.86 -11.24 -34.56
C ALA A 90 23.80 -11.88 -35.95
N ALA A 91 22.70 -12.60 -36.27
CA ALA A 91 22.49 -13.18 -37.59
C ALA A 91 22.36 -12.11 -38.69
N TYR A 92 21.68 -11.00 -38.40
CA TYR A 92 21.54 -9.89 -39.35
C TYR A 92 22.90 -9.24 -39.66
N VAL A 93 23.71 -9.00 -38.63
CA VAL A 93 25.09 -8.52 -38.76
C VAL A 93 25.96 -9.51 -39.55
N ALA A 94 25.89 -10.81 -39.25
CA ALA A 94 26.64 -11.85 -39.96
C ALA A 94 26.27 -11.95 -41.45
N SER A 95 25.03 -11.57 -41.82
CA SER A 95 24.59 -11.47 -43.22
C SER A 95 25.06 -10.19 -43.93
N ASN A 96 25.91 -9.37 -43.29
CA ASN A 96 26.28 -8.03 -43.74
C ASN A 96 25.02 -7.18 -44.05
N TYR A 97 24.01 -7.30 -43.19
CA TYR A 97 22.75 -6.58 -43.27
C TYR A 97 21.87 -6.87 -44.51
N GLN A 98 22.13 -7.97 -45.23
CA GLN A 98 21.41 -8.31 -46.47
C GLN A 98 20.21 -9.21 -46.27
N ASN A 99 20.10 -9.93 -45.14
CA ASN A 99 18.98 -10.84 -44.91
C ASN A 99 17.73 -10.08 -44.44
N ALA A 100 16.86 -9.72 -45.38
CA ALA A 100 15.62 -8.99 -45.12
C ALA A 100 14.65 -9.72 -44.18
N ALA A 101 14.58 -11.06 -44.26
CA ALA A 101 13.70 -11.84 -43.38
C ALA A 101 14.14 -11.73 -41.90
N VAL A 102 15.45 -11.86 -41.65
CA VAL A 102 16.01 -11.68 -40.29
C VAL A 102 15.80 -10.27 -39.78
N LYS A 103 15.94 -9.24 -40.63
CA LYS A 103 15.63 -7.85 -40.28
C LYS A 103 14.18 -7.70 -39.82
N THR A 104 13.24 -8.23 -40.59
CA THR A 104 11.81 -8.17 -40.27
C THR A 104 11.48 -8.86 -38.94
N GLU A 105 12.05 -10.03 -38.68
CA GLU A 105 11.86 -10.72 -37.39
C GLU A 105 12.46 -9.95 -36.21
N TYR A 106 13.66 -9.37 -36.38
CA TYR A 106 14.31 -8.54 -35.38
C TYR A 106 13.48 -7.29 -35.03
N GLU A 107 12.94 -6.60 -36.05
CA GLU A 107 12.10 -5.42 -35.88
C GLU A 107 10.78 -5.79 -35.19
N ALA A 108 10.11 -6.88 -35.61
CA ALA A 108 8.88 -7.35 -34.97
C ALA A 108 9.08 -7.75 -33.49
N LEU A 109 10.24 -8.32 -33.15
CA LEU A 109 10.58 -8.66 -31.76
C LEU A 109 10.87 -7.41 -30.91
N THR A 110 11.42 -6.37 -31.52
CA THR A 110 11.61 -5.06 -30.89
C THR A 110 10.26 -4.45 -30.50
N ASP A 111 9.28 -4.49 -31.40
CA ASP A 111 7.90 -4.04 -31.14
C ASP A 111 7.24 -4.88 -30.04
N THR A 112 7.47 -6.20 -30.04
CA THR A 112 6.95 -7.11 -29.01
C THR A 112 7.51 -6.78 -27.62
N LEU A 113 8.81 -6.50 -27.52
CA LEU A 113 9.44 -6.08 -26.26
C LEU A 113 8.88 -4.74 -25.76
N ALA A 114 8.65 -3.78 -26.65
CA ALA A 114 8.04 -2.50 -26.30
C ALA A 114 6.60 -2.70 -25.78
N GLN A 115 5.82 -3.57 -26.41
CA GLN A 115 4.47 -3.90 -25.95
C GLN A 115 4.49 -4.64 -24.60
N LEU A 116 5.38 -5.62 -24.41
CA LEU A 116 5.53 -6.31 -23.12
C LEU A 116 5.87 -5.34 -21.99
N LYS A 117 6.76 -4.37 -22.25
CA LYS A 117 7.07 -3.32 -21.27
C LYS A 117 5.81 -2.53 -20.89
N LYS A 118 5.03 -2.09 -21.88
CA LYS A 118 3.80 -1.33 -21.65
C LYS A 118 2.77 -2.13 -20.84
N GLU A 119 2.59 -3.41 -21.15
CA GLU A 119 1.70 -4.31 -20.41
C GLU A 119 2.20 -4.60 -19.00
N SER A 120 3.51 -4.75 -18.81
CA SER A 120 4.13 -4.88 -17.49
C SER A 120 3.83 -3.65 -16.62
N ASP A 121 4.02 -2.45 -17.16
CA ASP A 121 3.77 -1.20 -16.45
C ASP A 121 2.27 -1.06 -16.11
N ALA A 122 1.38 -1.45 -17.03
CA ALA A 122 -0.07 -1.47 -16.79
C ALA A 122 -0.45 -2.47 -15.69
N PHE A 123 0.05 -3.71 -15.76
CA PHE A 123 -0.16 -4.74 -14.74
C PHE A 123 0.24 -4.23 -13.35
N LYS A 124 1.43 -3.63 -13.23
CA LYS A 124 1.93 -3.09 -11.96
C LYS A 124 0.96 -2.04 -11.39
N LYS A 125 0.56 -1.07 -12.21
CA LYS A 125 -0.35 0.02 -11.82
C LYS A 125 -1.73 -0.51 -11.41
N GLU A 126 -2.30 -1.40 -12.21
CA GLU A 126 -3.61 -2.01 -11.93
C GLU A 126 -3.56 -2.82 -10.64
N TYR A 127 -2.47 -3.56 -10.41
CA TYR A 127 -2.27 -4.34 -9.20
C TYR A 127 -2.31 -3.45 -7.96
N ILE A 128 -1.48 -2.42 -7.89
CA ILE A 128 -1.44 -1.50 -6.73
C ILE A 128 -2.77 -0.78 -6.55
N THR A 129 -3.42 -0.35 -7.64
CA THR A 129 -4.76 0.26 -7.60
C THR A 129 -5.79 -0.69 -6.99
N SER A 130 -5.75 -1.98 -7.37
CA SER A 130 -6.64 -2.99 -6.82
C SER A 130 -6.42 -3.22 -5.33
N VAL A 131 -5.16 -3.23 -4.87
CA VAL A 131 -4.84 -3.40 -3.45
C VAL A 131 -5.24 -2.16 -2.65
N ALA A 132 -4.96 -0.95 -3.15
CA ALA A 132 -5.36 0.29 -2.52
C ALA A 132 -6.90 0.40 -2.37
N LYS A 133 -7.64 0.01 -3.41
CA LYS A 133 -9.11 -0.04 -3.36
C LYS A 133 -9.59 -1.03 -2.30
N TRP A 134 -9.04 -2.24 -2.28
CA TRP A 134 -9.37 -3.26 -1.29
C TRP A 134 -9.05 -2.78 0.14
N LEU A 135 -7.87 -2.19 0.37
CA LEU A 135 -7.47 -1.59 1.64
C LEU A 135 -8.49 -0.54 2.11
N GLY A 136 -8.93 0.33 1.21
CA GLY A 136 -9.97 1.32 1.50
C GLY A 136 -11.34 0.71 1.86
N GLN A 137 -11.63 -0.53 1.47
CA GLN A 137 -12.88 -1.22 1.82
C GLN A 137 -12.79 -1.93 3.18
N VAL A 138 -11.63 -2.47 3.52
CA VAL A 138 -11.43 -3.28 4.74
C VAL A 138 -10.85 -2.49 5.92
N ALA A 139 -10.41 -1.25 5.71
CA ALA A 139 -9.87 -0.39 6.75
C ALA A 139 -10.92 -0.04 7.81
N ILE A 140 -10.50 -0.10 9.07
CA ILE A 140 -11.31 0.36 10.21
C ILE A 140 -11.12 1.85 10.48
N ALA A 141 -10.00 2.43 10.02
CA ALA A 141 -9.72 3.85 10.10
C ALA A 141 -8.91 4.30 8.88
N LYS A 142 -9.12 5.55 8.46
CA LYS A 142 -8.46 6.16 7.32
C LYS A 142 -7.99 7.56 7.69
N ALA A 143 -6.80 7.89 7.25
CA ALA A 143 -6.20 9.21 7.36
C ALA A 143 -5.60 9.57 5.99
N GLN A 144 -5.29 10.85 5.83
CA GLN A 144 -4.47 11.35 4.74
C GLN A 144 -3.29 12.09 5.36
N THR A 145 -2.09 11.87 4.83
CA THR A 145 -0.92 12.60 5.33
C THR A 145 -0.95 14.06 4.91
N ASP A 146 -0.43 14.94 5.77
CA ASP A 146 -0.18 16.33 5.41
C ASP A 146 1.08 16.49 4.53
N GLU A 147 1.45 17.73 4.19
CA GLU A 147 2.65 18.06 3.41
C GLU A 147 3.97 17.59 4.06
N ASN A 148 3.96 17.34 5.37
CA ASN A 148 5.11 16.85 6.14
C ASN A 148 5.07 15.32 6.33
N GLY A 149 4.11 14.64 5.72
CA GLY A 149 3.91 13.20 5.85
C GLY A 149 3.27 12.79 7.17
N LYS A 150 2.71 13.72 7.95
CA LYS A 150 2.08 13.42 9.25
C LYS A 150 0.66 12.91 9.07
N PHE A 151 0.26 11.93 9.86
CA PHE A 151 -1.10 11.40 9.91
C PHE A 151 -1.57 11.22 11.36
N HIS A 152 -2.88 11.10 11.54
CA HIS A 152 -3.51 10.97 12.86
C HIS A 152 -4.72 10.03 12.82
N PHE A 153 -4.89 9.23 13.88
CA PHE A 153 -6.07 8.42 14.15
C PHE A 153 -6.52 8.62 15.60
N GLU A 154 -7.83 8.63 15.83
CA GLU A 154 -8.42 8.76 17.16
C GLU A 154 -9.43 7.65 17.46
N SER A 155 -9.76 7.52 18.75
CA SER A 155 -10.85 6.68 19.23
C SER A 155 -10.69 5.20 18.85
N LEU A 156 -9.44 4.70 18.85
CA LEU A 156 -9.15 3.30 18.59
C LEU A 156 -9.21 2.48 19.90
N GLU A 157 -9.41 1.18 19.76
CA GLU A 157 -9.23 0.22 20.86
C GLU A 157 -7.77 -0.28 20.88
N PRO A 158 -7.21 -0.67 22.03
CA PRO A 158 -5.96 -1.42 22.07
C PRO A 158 -6.08 -2.72 21.25
N GLY A 159 -5.02 -3.08 20.52
CA GLY A 159 -5.00 -4.28 19.70
C GLY A 159 -3.84 -4.34 18.72
N LYS A 160 -3.86 -5.39 17.90
CA LYS A 160 -2.88 -5.60 16.82
C LYS A 160 -3.42 -5.05 15.52
N TYR A 161 -2.65 -4.18 14.88
CA TYR A 161 -3.03 -3.54 13.63
C TYR A 161 -1.94 -3.67 12.55
N LEU A 162 -2.38 -3.43 11.32
CA LEU A 162 -1.52 -3.11 10.19
C LEU A 162 -1.76 -1.64 9.85
N LEU A 163 -0.68 -0.87 9.93
CA LEU A 163 -0.62 0.48 9.41
C LEU A 163 -0.12 0.40 7.97
N VAL A 164 -0.92 0.89 7.02
CA VAL A 164 -0.59 0.82 5.60
C VAL A 164 -0.65 2.21 4.98
N GLY A 165 0.48 2.70 4.47
CA GLY A 165 0.56 3.93 3.69
C GLY A 165 0.59 3.62 2.19
N VAL A 166 -0.25 4.29 1.40
CA VAL A 166 -0.22 4.21 -0.06
C VAL A 166 0.47 5.46 -0.60
N TYR A 167 1.54 5.32 -1.35
CA TYR A 167 2.28 6.46 -1.89
C TYR A 167 2.38 6.44 -3.40
N GLY A 168 2.50 7.64 -3.99
CA GLY A 168 2.85 7.87 -5.38
C GLY A 168 3.77 9.08 -5.46
N ILE A 169 5.07 8.90 -5.67
CA ILE A 169 6.04 10.01 -5.78
C ILE A 169 6.81 9.88 -7.09
N SER A 170 6.76 10.95 -7.89
CA SER A 170 7.36 11.14 -9.23
C SER A 170 7.05 10.04 -10.25
N LYS A 171 7.46 8.81 -9.93
CA LYS A 171 7.59 7.63 -10.78
C LYS A 171 7.55 6.32 -9.98
N GLN A 172 7.24 6.39 -8.69
CA GLN A 172 7.14 5.23 -7.82
C GLN A 172 5.81 5.24 -7.11
N THR A 173 5.05 4.16 -7.27
CA THR A 173 3.82 3.95 -6.51
C THR A 173 3.98 2.70 -5.68
N GLY A 174 3.51 2.72 -4.44
CA GLY A 174 3.70 1.59 -3.56
C GLY A 174 2.87 1.60 -2.28
N LEU A 175 3.10 0.57 -1.48
CA LEU A 175 2.54 0.39 -0.15
C LEU A 175 3.69 0.29 0.85
N LEU A 176 3.58 1.04 1.93
CA LEU A 176 4.37 0.86 3.14
C LEU A 176 3.50 0.09 4.13
N ILE A 177 4.00 -1.00 4.71
CA ILE A 177 3.22 -1.81 5.65
C ILE A 177 4.00 -2.05 6.94
N LYS A 178 3.43 -1.62 8.06
CA LYS A 178 3.97 -1.84 9.40
C LYS A 178 2.95 -2.56 10.28
N SER A 179 3.37 -3.66 10.90
CA SER A 179 2.59 -4.30 11.97
C SER A 179 2.82 -3.56 13.28
N ILE A 180 1.74 -3.28 14.00
CA ILE A 180 1.77 -2.59 15.29
C ILE A 180 0.96 -3.38 16.32
N ASP A 181 1.44 -3.44 17.54
CA ASP A 181 0.77 -4.08 18.67
C ASP A 181 0.69 -3.06 19.79
N ILE A 182 -0.53 -2.63 20.10
CA ILE A 182 -0.78 -1.57 21.07
C ILE A 182 -1.60 -2.17 22.21
N SER A 183 -0.94 -2.39 23.35
CA SER A 183 -1.50 -3.08 24.51
C SER A 183 -2.19 -2.16 25.52
N HIS A 184 -2.17 -0.85 25.30
CA HIS A 184 -2.69 0.15 26.24
C HIS A 184 -3.44 1.28 25.51
N SER A 185 -4.28 2.00 26.26
CA SER A 185 -4.85 3.27 25.81
C SER A 185 -3.85 4.40 26.01
N GLY A 186 -3.78 5.35 25.09
CA GLY A 186 -2.84 6.46 25.17
C GLY A 186 -2.57 7.07 23.81
N GLU A 187 -1.42 7.73 23.69
CA GLU A 187 -0.92 8.27 22.44
C GLU A 187 0.31 7.49 22.00
N GLU A 188 0.27 7.00 20.77
CA GLU A 188 1.37 6.27 20.14
C GLU A 188 1.93 7.11 18.98
N ASN A 189 3.25 7.32 18.96
CA ASN A 189 3.92 8.02 17.86
C ASN A 189 4.66 7.03 16.96
N LEU A 190 4.20 6.90 15.72
CA LEU A 190 4.69 5.90 14.79
C LEU A 190 5.32 6.51 13.54
N SER A 191 6.46 5.95 13.13
CA SER A 191 6.99 6.18 11.78
C SER A 191 6.77 4.94 10.92
N ILE A 192 6.24 5.15 9.72
CA ILE A 192 6.17 4.13 8.68
C ILE A 192 7.09 4.52 7.53
N GLN A 193 7.99 3.61 7.16
CA GLN A 193 9.03 3.85 6.16
C GLN A 193 9.15 2.68 5.20
N ASN A 194 9.81 2.89 4.08
CA ASN A 194 10.10 1.80 3.13
C ASN A 194 11.14 0.78 3.63
N ARG A 195 11.67 0.90 4.85
CA ARG A 195 12.36 -0.24 5.47
C ARG A 195 11.36 -1.27 6.03
N ASP A 196 10.12 -0.84 6.24
CA ASP A 196 9.00 -1.72 6.54
C ASP A 196 8.57 -2.41 5.23
N ARG A 197 7.85 -3.55 5.31
CA ARG A 197 7.52 -4.38 4.15
C ARG A 197 6.92 -3.52 3.02
N ILE A 198 7.62 -3.43 1.89
CA ILE A 198 7.22 -2.58 0.76
C ILE A 198 6.58 -3.39 -0.36
N PHE A 199 5.59 -2.79 -1.00
CA PHE A 199 5.19 -3.07 -2.37
C PHE A 199 5.57 -1.84 -3.18
N TYR A 200 6.38 -1.92 -4.24
CA TYR A 200 6.61 -0.74 -5.07
C TYR A 200 6.74 -1.07 -6.54
N ILE A 201 6.47 -0.05 -7.34
CA ILE A 201 6.70 0.04 -8.78
C ILE A 201 7.83 1.05 -8.93
N ASP A 202 8.91 0.69 -9.61
CA ASP A 202 9.87 1.69 -10.10
C ASP A 202 9.64 1.92 -11.59
N GLU A 203 9.24 3.14 -11.97
CA GLU A 203 9.14 3.53 -13.38
C GLU A 203 10.51 3.95 -13.96
N ASN A 204 11.58 4.02 -13.15
CA ASN A 204 12.97 4.21 -13.59
C ASN A 204 13.81 2.94 -13.48
N ASP A 205 13.19 1.77 -13.29
CA ASP A 205 13.87 0.55 -13.70
C ASP A 205 14.01 0.68 -15.23
N GLU A 206 15.12 1.28 -15.64
CA GLU A 206 15.67 1.21 -16.98
C GLU A 206 15.95 -0.28 -17.21
N MET A 207 14.87 -1.01 -17.47
CA MET A 207 14.90 -2.36 -17.97
C MET A 207 15.13 -2.25 -19.46
#